data_AF-A0A6B2E077-F1
#
_entry.id   AF-A0A6B2E077-F1
#
_cell.length_a   1.000
_cell.length_b   1.000
_cell.length_c   1.000
_cell.angle_alpha   90.00
_cell.angle_beta   90.00
_cell.angle_gamma   90.00
#
_symmetry.space_group_name_H-M   'P 1'
#
loop_
_entity.id
_entity.type
_entity.pdbx_description
1 polymer ?
#
loop_
_entity_poly.entity_id
_entity_poly.type
_entity_poly.pdbx_seq_one_letter_code
_entity_poly.pdbx_strand_id
1 'polypeptide(L)'
;MRTTAVNARVPEDGGPTPARAPAFRRHLRAEVRAGKGAYLFSEQGVIAMRGAKIESLAALLDGTHDLDGLLRDRPGGMAPEEVAALLAQLVDAGLVTLRSQSDEDRLGDERALAYWDACGVDADLVAARQGTVRLTAVGDSADGVDPGAVERALAGAGLGVVRGDAGSADLSVVLCADYLDPRLAVVDAEHRRSGRPWLLARPFGAQVWIGPVL
;
A
#
# COMPACT_ATOMS: atom_id res chain seq x y z
N MET A 1 20.70 -5.09 -58.02
CA MET A 1 19.24 -5.11 -57.86
C MET A 1 18.93 -5.82 -56.54
N ARG A 2 18.04 -5.22 -55.73
CA ARG A 2 17.59 -5.61 -54.36
C ARG A 2 18.35 -4.98 -53.18
N THR A 3 18.06 -3.70 -52.96
CA THR A 3 17.99 -3.08 -51.63
C THR A 3 16.70 -3.56 -50.96
N THR A 4 16.79 -4.23 -49.82
CA THR A 4 15.63 -4.61 -49.02
C THR A 4 15.58 -3.70 -47.81
N ALA A 5 14.69 -2.70 -47.85
CA ALA A 5 14.36 -1.88 -46.69
C ALA A 5 13.47 -2.71 -45.75
N VAL A 6 13.97 -3.03 -44.56
CA VAL A 6 13.15 -3.55 -43.46
C VAL A 6 12.43 -2.35 -42.84
N ASN A 7 11.15 -2.23 -43.19
CA ASN A 7 10.24 -1.26 -42.61
C ASN A 7 9.77 -1.82 -41.26
N ALA A 8 10.42 -1.42 -40.17
CA ALA A 8 9.95 -1.72 -38.82
C ALA A 8 8.76 -0.80 -38.51
N ARG A 9 7.53 -1.33 -38.63
CA ARG A 9 6.34 -0.71 -38.05
C ARG A 9 6.48 -0.72 -36.53
N VAL A 10 6.48 0.45 -35.92
CA VAL A 10 6.16 0.63 -34.51
C VAL A 10 4.67 0.26 -34.34
N PRO A 11 4.29 -0.66 -33.43
CA PRO A 11 2.88 -0.86 -33.14
C PRO A 11 2.40 0.30 -32.28
N GLU A 12 1.52 1.13 -32.85
CA GLU A 12 0.69 2.07 -32.10
C GLU A 12 -0.44 1.28 -31.41
N ASP A 13 -0.17 0.76 -30.22
CA ASP A 13 -1.23 0.32 -29.31
C ASP A 13 -1.83 1.54 -28.63
N GLY A 14 -2.65 2.28 -29.39
CA GLY A 14 -3.50 3.37 -28.93
C GLY A 14 -4.78 2.86 -28.28
N GLY A 15 -4.67 2.00 -27.26
CA GLY A 15 -5.80 1.74 -26.37
C GLY A 15 -6.18 3.03 -25.62
N PRO A 16 -7.46 3.29 -25.30
CA PRO A 16 -7.82 4.42 -24.47
C PRO A 16 -7.04 4.34 -23.16
N THR A 17 -6.20 5.33 -22.89
CA THR A 17 -5.51 5.42 -21.60
C THR A 17 -6.60 5.50 -20.53
N PRO A 18 -6.58 4.62 -19.51
CA PRO A 18 -7.61 4.63 -18.49
C PRO A 18 -7.66 6.03 -17.87
N ALA A 19 -8.86 6.63 -17.87
CA ALA A 19 -9.06 7.97 -17.33
C ALA A 19 -8.70 7.96 -15.84
N ARG A 20 -7.73 8.78 -15.46
CA ARG A 20 -7.30 8.93 -14.07
C ARG A 20 -8.08 10.06 -13.42
N ALA A 21 -8.69 9.74 -12.28
CA ALA A 21 -9.49 10.68 -11.52
C ALA A 21 -8.75 11.12 -10.26
N PRO A 22 -8.56 12.43 -10.04
CA PRO A 22 -7.97 12.93 -8.81
C PRO A 22 -8.87 12.68 -7.60
N ALA A 23 -8.28 12.17 -6.53
CA ALA A 23 -8.98 11.89 -5.28
C ALA A 23 -8.10 12.19 -4.08
N PHE A 24 -8.69 12.58 -2.95
CA PHE A 24 -7.97 12.53 -1.68
C PHE A 24 -7.45 11.13 -1.41
N ARG A 25 -6.27 11.03 -0.77
CA ARG A 25 -5.71 9.73 -0.39
C ARG A 25 -6.68 8.98 0.52
N ARG A 26 -6.71 7.65 0.41
CA ARG A 26 -7.75 6.80 1.04
C ARG A 26 -7.77 6.88 2.57
N HIS A 27 -6.65 7.23 3.19
CA HIS A 27 -6.57 7.43 4.65
C HIS A 27 -7.05 8.81 5.13
N LEU A 28 -7.41 9.70 4.21
CA LEU A 28 -7.91 11.04 4.50
C LEU A 28 -9.42 11.08 4.28
N ARG A 29 -10.17 11.32 5.34
CA ARG A 29 -11.60 11.61 5.22
C ARG A 29 -11.79 13.10 4.98
N ALA A 30 -12.26 13.47 3.79
CA ALA A 30 -12.58 14.85 3.47
C ALA A 30 -13.99 15.24 3.94
N GLU A 31 -14.11 16.39 4.62
CA GLU A 31 -15.36 17.09 4.84
C GLU A 31 -15.28 18.50 4.28
N VAL A 32 -16.06 18.75 3.23
CA VAL A 32 -16.20 20.09 2.65
C VAL A 32 -17.42 20.77 3.28
N ARG A 33 -17.23 21.99 3.76
CA ARG A 33 -18.29 22.78 4.42
C ARG A 33 -18.37 24.14 3.75
N ALA A 34 -19.53 24.44 3.18
CA ALA A 34 -19.80 25.70 2.49
C ALA A 34 -19.38 26.93 3.33
N GLY A 35 -18.53 27.77 2.78
CA GLY A 35 -18.02 29.00 3.42
C GLY A 35 -17.02 28.75 4.58
N LYS A 36 -16.63 27.51 4.83
CA LYS A 36 -15.68 27.12 5.89
C LYS A 36 -14.44 26.40 5.35
N GLY A 37 -14.41 26.07 4.06
CA GLY A 37 -13.33 25.30 3.43
C GLY A 37 -13.50 23.78 3.53
N ALA A 38 -12.38 23.07 3.39
CA ALA A 38 -12.30 21.62 3.44
C ALA A 38 -11.42 21.15 4.60
N TYR A 39 -11.84 20.09 5.28
CA TYR A 39 -11.14 19.47 6.40
C TYR A 39 -10.79 18.04 6.05
N LEU A 40 -9.52 17.66 6.15
CA LEU A 40 -9.06 16.30 5.94
C LEU A 40 -8.73 15.69 7.31
N PHE A 41 -9.43 14.63 7.68
CA PHE A 41 -9.25 13.91 8.94
C PHE A 41 -8.43 12.64 8.71
N SER A 42 -7.43 12.42 9.56
CA SER A 42 -6.68 11.16 9.66
C SER A 42 -6.46 10.79 11.13
N GLU A 43 -5.86 9.63 11.40
CA GLU A 43 -5.48 9.23 12.77
C GLU A 43 -4.39 10.14 13.35
N GLN A 44 -3.60 10.79 12.49
CA GLN A 44 -2.48 11.65 12.87
C GLN A 44 -2.91 13.11 13.09
N GLY A 45 -4.12 13.50 12.70
CA GLY A 45 -4.65 14.84 12.94
C GLY A 45 -5.65 15.33 11.91
N VAL A 46 -5.80 16.66 11.84
CA VAL A 46 -6.73 17.34 10.93
C VAL A 46 -6.00 18.41 10.15
N ILE A 47 -6.18 18.41 8.83
CA ILE A 47 -5.67 19.44 7.93
C ILE A 47 -6.84 20.32 7.50
N ALA A 48 -6.77 21.62 7.78
CA ALA A 48 -7.79 22.58 7.38
C ALA A 48 -7.31 23.38 6.16
N MET A 49 -8.03 23.24 5.05
CA MET A 49 -7.80 23.98 3.80
C MET A 49 -8.85 25.07 3.67
N ARG A 50 -8.42 26.33 3.66
CA ARG A 50 -9.31 27.50 3.67
C ARG A 50 -9.29 28.23 2.33
N GLY A 51 -10.47 28.64 1.88
CA GLY A 51 -10.66 29.47 0.68
C GLY A 51 -11.73 28.92 -0.25
N ALA A 52 -12.46 29.81 -0.94
CA ALA A 52 -13.56 29.43 -1.82
C ALA A 52 -13.13 28.54 -2.99
N LYS A 53 -11.92 28.77 -3.52
CA LYS A 53 -11.33 28.01 -4.62
C LYS A 53 -11.00 26.57 -4.21
N ILE A 54 -10.31 26.40 -3.09
CA ILE A 54 -9.99 25.06 -2.58
C ILE A 54 -11.24 24.32 -2.08
N GLU A 55 -12.23 25.01 -1.52
CA GLU A 55 -13.53 24.43 -1.18
C GLU A 55 -14.24 23.85 -2.41
N SER A 56 -14.26 24.62 -3.50
CA SER A 56 -14.88 24.21 -4.76
C SER A 56 -14.13 23.05 -5.42
N LEU A 57 -12.80 23.08 -5.40
CA LEU A 57 -11.98 21.98 -5.94
C LEU A 57 -12.13 20.71 -5.08
N ALA A 58 -11.99 20.82 -3.76
CA ALA A 58 -12.06 19.71 -2.83
C ALA A 58 -13.37 18.93 -2.91
N ALA A 59 -14.48 19.60 -3.23
CA ALA A 59 -15.79 18.95 -3.42
C ALA A 59 -15.81 17.98 -4.62
N LEU A 60 -14.87 18.10 -5.56
CA LEU A 60 -14.77 17.28 -6.77
C LEU A 60 -13.60 16.27 -6.70
N LEU A 61 -12.82 16.27 -5.62
CA LEU A 61 -11.68 15.35 -5.39
C LEU A 61 -12.12 14.06 -4.70
N ASP A 62 -13.24 13.50 -5.15
CA ASP A 62 -13.79 12.21 -4.70
C ASP A 62 -13.39 11.05 -5.62
N GLY A 63 -12.60 11.32 -6.67
CA GLY A 63 -12.16 10.38 -7.69
C GLY A 63 -13.23 9.94 -8.69
N THR A 64 -14.35 10.66 -8.77
CA THR A 64 -15.37 10.43 -9.82
C THR A 64 -15.17 11.35 -11.03
N HIS A 65 -14.46 12.47 -10.85
CA HIS A 65 -14.18 13.44 -11.92
C HIS A 65 -12.78 13.19 -12.48
N ASP A 66 -12.67 13.00 -13.79
CA ASP A 66 -11.37 12.95 -14.46
C ASP A 66 -10.71 14.34 -14.54
N LEU A 67 -9.40 14.37 -14.81
CA LEU A 67 -8.66 15.62 -14.90
C LEU A 67 -9.23 16.57 -15.96
N ASP A 68 -9.59 16.04 -17.13
CA ASP A 68 -10.13 16.85 -18.22
C ASP A 68 -11.50 17.45 -17.87
N GLY A 69 -12.34 16.72 -17.15
CA GLY A 69 -13.61 17.18 -16.59
C GLY A 69 -13.40 18.32 -15.61
N LEU A 70 -12.49 18.14 -14.64
CA LEU A 70 -12.14 19.19 -13.67
C LEU A 70 -11.67 20.50 -14.34
N LEU A 71 -10.83 20.39 -15.38
CA LEU A 71 -10.33 21.55 -16.12
C LEU A 71 -11.44 22.26 -16.93
N ARG A 72 -12.41 21.50 -17.45
CA ARG A 72 -13.58 22.04 -18.16
C ARG A 72 -14.58 22.69 -17.21
N ASP A 73 -14.84 22.08 -16.06
CA ASP A 73 -15.87 22.50 -15.10
C ASP A 73 -15.48 23.76 -14.32
N ARG A 74 -14.18 24.10 -14.28
CA ARG A 74 -13.64 25.35 -13.71
C ARG A 74 -14.19 25.62 -12.30
N PRO A 75 -13.96 24.72 -11.34
CA PRO A 75 -14.50 24.84 -9.99
C PRO A 75 -14.17 26.20 -9.36
N GLY A 76 -15.17 26.85 -8.78
CA GLY A 76 -15.00 28.17 -8.17
C GLY A 76 -14.62 29.29 -9.16
N GLY A 77 -14.83 29.09 -10.47
CA GLY A 77 -14.47 30.05 -11.51
C GLY A 77 -12.98 30.14 -11.81
N MET A 78 -12.19 29.16 -11.35
CA MET A 78 -10.75 29.10 -11.60
C MET A 78 -10.45 28.94 -13.10
N ALA A 79 -9.35 29.56 -13.55
CA ALA A 79 -8.79 29.26 -14.85
C ALA A 79 -8.24 27.81 -14.86
N PRO A 80 -8.22 27.10 -16.00
CA PRO A 80 -7.69 25.73 -16.07
C PRO A 80 -6.27 25.60 -15.50
N GLU A 81 -5.41 26.59 -15.73
CA GLU A 81 -4.04 26.62 -15.22
C GLU A 81 -4.00 26.73 -13.69
N GLU A 82 -4.96 27.44 -13.10
CA GLU A 82 -5.09 27.57 -11.64
C GLU A 82 -5.60 26.27 -11.01
N VAL A 83 -6.54 25.56 -11.65
CA VAL A 83 -6.98 24.22 -11.23
C VAL A 83 -5.80 23.25 -11.25
N ALA A 84 -5.04 23.23 -12.35
CA ALA A 84 -3.87 22.37 -12.49
C ALA A 84 -2.78 22.68 -11.44
N ALA A 85 -2.50 23.97 -11.21
CA ALA A 85 -1.51 24.38 -10.23
C ALA A 85 -1.91 24.02 -8.79
N LEU A 86 -3.18 24.24 -8.42
CA LEU A 86 -3.67 23.89 -7.09
C LEU A 86 -3.70 22.38 -6.89
N LEU A 87 -4.09 21.63 -7.92
CA LEU A 87 -4.04 20.16 -7.88
C LEU A 87 -2.61 19.66 -7.71
N ALA A 88 -1.65 20.21 -8.45
CA ALA A 88 -0.23 19.87 -8.32
C ALA A 88 0.28 20.12 -6.90
N GLN A 89 -0.09 21.25 -6.28
CA GLN A 89 0.25 21.53 -4.88
C GLN A 89 -0.31 20.50 -3.90
N LEU A 90 -1.53 20.01 -4.12
CA LEU A 90 -2.13 18.98 -3.27
C LEU A 90 -1.48 17.60 -3.46
N VAL A 91 -1.04 17.29 -4.69
CA VAL A 91 -0.28 16.07 -5.00
C VAL A 91 1.10 16.13 -4.35
N ASP A 92 1.81 17.25 -4.49
CA ASP A 92 3.13 17.47 -3.88
C ASP A 92 3.06 17.44 -2.35
N ALA A 93 1.95 17.93 -1.77
CA ALA A 93 1.68 17.83 -0.34
C ALA A 93 1.24 16.42 0.11
N GLY A 94 1.10 15.47 -0.81
CA GLY A 94 0.71 14.09 -0.52
C GLY A 94 -0.78 13.91 -0.17
N LEU A 95 -1.62 14.92 -0.36
CA LEU A 95 -3.03 14.90 0.02
C LEU A 95 -3.93 14.27 -1.05
N VAL A 96 -3.51 14.38 -2.31
CA VAL A 96 -4.26 13.89 -3.48
C VAL A 96 -3.43 12.87 -4.24
N THR A 97 -4.11 11.88 -4.80
CA THR A 97 -3.54 10.90 -5.74
C THR A 97 -4.42 10.79 -6.98
N LEU A 98 -3.89 10.21 -8.05
CA LEU A 98 -4.60 9.93 -9.29
C LEU A 98 -4.97 8.44 -9.35
N ARG A 99 -6.25 8.13 -9.17
CA ARG A 99 -6.76 6.74 -9.18
C ARG A 99 -7.19 6.34 -10.59
N SER A 100 -7.03 5.07 -10.93
CA SER A 100 -7.65 4.51 -12.14
C SER A 100 -9.10 4.14 -11.83
N GLN A 101 -10.04 4.43 -12.74
CA GLN A 101 -11.43 4.00 -12.56
C GLN A 101 -11.58 2.47 -12.50
N SER A 102 -10.62 1.72 -13.05
CA SER A 102 -10.54 0.25 -12.91
C SER A 102 -10.24 -0.23 -11.49
N ASP A 103 -9.83 0.66 -10.58
CA ASP A 103 -9.50 0.32 -9.20
C ASP A 103 -10.75 0.19 -8.32
N GLU A 104 -11.91 0.70 -8.75
CA GLU A 104 -13.18 0.58 -8.01
C GLU A 104 -13.69 -0.87 -7.95
N ASP A 105 -13.39 -1.67 -8.97
CA ASP A 105 -13.72 -3.11 -8.99
C ASP A 105 -12.84 -3.93 -8.01
N ARG A 106 -11.77 -3.34 -7.44
CA ARG A 106 -10.94 -3.94 -6.39
C ARG A 106 -11.48 -3.65 -4.97
N LEU A 107 -12.80 -3.56 -4.83
CA LEU A 107 -13.54 -3.24 -3.60
C LEU A 107 -13.19 -4.11 -2.37
N GLY A 108 -12.45 -5.20 -2.56
CA GLY A 108 -12.07 -6.14 -1.51
C GLY A 108 -11.07 -5.63 -0.47
N ASP A 109 -10.30 -4.56 -0.74
CA ASP A 109 -9.22 -4.16 0.19
C ASP A 109 -8.97 -2.66 0.34
N GLU A 110 -10.04 -1.85 0.30
CA GLU A 110 -9.92 -0.39 0.48
C GLU A 110 -9.22 -0.01 1.81
N ARG A 111 -9.43 -0.81 2.86
CA ARG A 111 -8.80 -0.60 4.17
C ARG A 111 -7.28 -0.84 4.14
N ALA A 112 -6.79 -1.91 3.51
CA ALA A 112 -5.34 -2.07 3.40
C ALA A 112 -4.73 -1.04 2.45
N LEU A 113 -5.41 -0.68 1.36
CA LEU A 113 -4.93 0.40 0.49
C LEU A 113 -4.79 1.73 1.25
N ALA A 114 -5.77 2.06 2.10
CA ALA A 114 -5.68 3.23 2.99
C ALA A 114 -4.51 3.12 3.98
N TYR A 115 -4.29 1.94 4.57
CA TYR A 115 -3.14 1.70 5.45
C TYR A 115 -1.80 1.96 4.72
N TRP A 116 -1.62 1.41 3.52
CA TRP A 116 -0.40 1.60 2.74
C TRP A 116 -0.20 3.06 2.31
N ASP A 117 -1.27 3.73 1.86
CA ASP A 117 -1.24 5.17 1.57
C ASP A 117 -0.82 5.99 2.81
N ALA A 118 -1.30 5.64 4.01
CA ALA A 118 -0.93 6.31 5.25
C ALA A 118 0.54 6.10 5.63
N CYS A 119 1.11 4.95 5.27
CA CYS A 119 2.54 4.68 5.41
C CYS A 119 3.40 5.37 4.33
N GLY A 120 2.80 6.07 3.38
CA GLY A 120 3.50 6.68 2.24
C GLY A 120 4.01 5.65 1.22
N VAL A 121 3.46 4.43 1.25
CA VAL A 121 3.80 3.37 0.30
C VAL A 121 2.75 3.35 -0.81
N ASP A 122 3.18 3.18 -2.05
CA ASP A 122 2.27 3.03 -3.19
C ASP A 122 1.43 1.75 -3.01
N ALA A 123 0.14 1.94 -2.73
CA ALA A 123 -0.79 0.88 -2.44
C ALA A 123 -1.00 -0.07 -3.64
N ASP A 124 -0.89 0.44 -4.87
CA ASP A 124 -1.04 -0.36 -6.09
C ASP A 124 0.19 -1.24 -6.30
N LEU A 125 1.38 -0.72 -6.02
CA LEU A 125 2.62 -1.50 -6.01
C LEU A 125 2.57 -2.63 -4.97
N VAL A 126 2.05 -2.35 -3.77
CA VAL A 126 1.91 -3.38 -2.73
C VAL A 126 0.89 -4.42 -3.15
N ALA A 127 -0.25 -4.00 -3.69
CA ALA A 127 -1.30 -4.93 -4.06
C ALA A 127 -0.96 -5.78 -5.31
N ALA A 128 0.07 -5.40 -6.06
CA ALA A 128 0.68 -6.21 -7.13
C ALA A 128 1.77 -7.17 -6.62
N ARG A 129 2.30 -6.95 -5.41
CA ARG A 129 3.37 -7.78 -4.83
C ARG A 129 2.78 -8.89 -3.97
N GLN A 130 3.19 -10.12 -4.22
CA GLN A 130 2.92 -11.25 -3.33
C GLN A 130 4.14 -11.50 -2.43
N GLY A 131 4.10 -10.97 -1.21
CA GLY A 131 5.13 -11.24 -0.21
C GLY A 131 5.04 -12.68 0.28
N THR A 132 6.18 -13.32 0.48
CA THR A 132 6.27 -14.71 0.95
C THR A 132 7.02 -14.80 2.28
N VAL A 133 6.44 -15.54 3.22
CA VAL A 133 7.01 -15.73 4.57
C VAL A 133 7.18 -17.21 4.84
N ARG A 134 8.38 -17.59 5.29
CA ARG A 134 8.62 -18.92 5.87
C ARG A 134 8.24 -18.89 7.34
N LEU A 135 7.32 -19.75 7.76
CA LEU A 135 6.95 -19.85 9.17
C LEU A 135 7.61 -21.07 9.81
N THR A 136 8.46 -20.82 10.82
CA THR A 136 9.18 -21.85 11.57
C THR A 136 8.81 -21.76 13.05
N ALA A 137 8.58 -22.89 13.70
CA ALA A 137 8.37 -22.98 15.14
C ALA A 137 9.57 -23.68 15.79
N VAL A 138 10.11 -23.07 16.84
CA VAL A 138 11.11 -23.63 17.74
C VAL A 138 10.40 -24.03 19.02
N GLY A 139 10.14 -25.33 19.12
CA GLY A 139 9.25 -25.91 20.13
C GLY A 139 7.96 -26.43 19.52
N ASP A 140 7.12 -26.99 20.37
CA ASP A 140 5.82 -27.55 19.99
C ASP A 140 4.68 -27.04 20.89
N SER A 141 3.50 -27.65 20.78
CA SER A 141 2.34 -27.27 21.59
C SER A 141 2.52 -27.54 23.08
N ALA A 142 3.40 -28.46 23.48
CA ALA A 142 3.76 -28.66 24.89
C ALA A 142 4.63 -27.52 25.41
N ASP A 143 5.46 -26.93 24.54
CA ASP A 143 6.21 -25.69 24.80
C ASP A 143 5.31 -24.43 24.71
N GLY A 144 4.03 -24.58 24.37
CA GLY A 144 3.09 -23.47 24.17
C GLY A 144 3.24 -22.75 22.83
N VAL A 145 3.91 -23.37 21.85
CA VAL A 145 4.16 -22.82 20.51
C VAL A 145 3.19 -23.46 19.51
N ASP A 146 2.16 -22.70 19.09
CA ASP A 146 1.24 -23.10 18.03
C ASP A 146 1.29 -22.12 16.84
N PRO A 147 1.89 -22.51 15.70
CA PRO A 147 2.00 -21.64 14.54
C PRO A 147 0.66 -21.37 13.84
N GLY A 148 -0.41 -22.12 14.13
CA GLY A 148 -1.66 -22.08 13.37
C GLY A 148 -2.35 -20.72 13.38
N ALA A 149 -2.35 -20.01 14.52
CA ALA A 149 -2.93 -18.67 14.60
C ALA A 149 -2.12 -17.64 13.80
N VAL A 150 -0.79 -17.74 13.86
CA VAL A 150 0.12 -16.84 13.12
C VAL A 150 0.03 -17.08 11.62
N GLU A 151 -0.02 -18.34 11.18
CA GLU A 151 -0.21 -18.69 9.78
C GLU A 151 -1.49 -18.08 9.21
N ARG A 152 -2.62 -18.23 9.91
CA ARG A 152 -3.89 -17.64 9.49
C ARG A 152 -3.83 -16.12 9.41
N ALA A 153 -3.14 -15.47 10.36
CA ALA A 153 -2.97 -14.03 10.35
C ALA A 153 -2.11 -13.56 9.16
N LEU A 154 -1.01 -14.25 8.86
CA LEU A 154 -0.15 -13.95 7.71
C LEU A 154 -0.89 -14.16 6.38
N ALA A 155 -1.59 -15.29 6.24
CA ALA A 155 -2.39 -15.57 5.05
C ALA A 155 -3.56 -14.57 4.89
N GLY A 156 -4.22 -14.21 5.99
CA GLY A 156 -5.26 -13.18 6.01
C GLY A 156 -4.76 -11.78 5.66
N ALA A 157 -3.47 -11.51 5.85
CA ALA A 157 -2.79 -10.30 5.40
C ALA A 157 -2.29 -10.38 3.93
N GLY A 158 -2.65 -11.45 3.20
CA GLY A 158 -2.28 -11.63 1.79
C GLY A 158 -0.87 -12.18 1.55
N LEU A 159 -0.19 -12.68 2.60
CA LEU A 159 1.15 -13.24 2.47
C LEU A 159 1.11 -14.74 2.13
N GLY A 160 1.98 -15.16 1.20
CA GLY A 160 2.19 -16.58 0.91
C GLY A 160 3.00 -17.24 2.03
N VAL A 161 2.38 -18.10 2.81
CA VAL A 161 3.05 -18.81 3.92
C VAL A 161 3.64 -20.13 3.43
N VAL A 162 4.95 -20.30 3.58
CA VAL A 162 5.69 -21.52 3.23
C VAL A 162 6.09 -22.27 4.50
N ARG A 163 5.92 -23.60 4.48
CA ARG A 163 6.34 -24.51 5.56
C ARG A 163 7.52 -25.40 5.16
N GLY A 164 8.24 -25.90 6.16
CA GLY A 164 9.38 -26.81 6.00
C GLY A 164 10.62 -26.10 5.46
N ASP A 165 11.50 -26.83 4.78
CA ASP A 165 12.76 -26.28 4.22
C ASP A 165 12.68 -26.05 2.71
N ALA A 166 11.60 -26.47 2.06
CA ALA A 166 11.40 -26.31 0.63
C ALA A 166 10.91 -24.90 0.28
N GLY A 167 11.34 -24.38 -0.88
CA GLY A 167 10.93 -23.08 -1.43
C GLY A 167 11.82 -21.89 -1.03
N SER A 168 11.71 -20.79 -1.75
CA SER A 168 12.27 -19.49 -1.36
C SER A 168 11.20 -18.67 -0.66
N ALA A 169 11.58 -17.86 0.33
CA ALA A 169 10.70 -16.89 0.99
C ALA A 169 11.47 -15.58 1.17
N ASP A 170 10.76 -14.45 1.16
CA ASP A 170 11.34 -13.11 1.33
C ASP A 170 11.84 -12.87 2.77
N LEU A 171 11.15 -13.45 3.75
CA LEU A 171 11.43 -13.34 5.19
C LEU A 171 11.10 -14.66 5.89
N SER A 172 11.85 -15.03 6.93
CA SER A 172 11.40 -16.05 7.88
C SER A 172 10.77 -15.42 9.12
N VAL A 173 9.66 -15.97 9.61
CA VAL A 173 9.10 -15.69 10.94
C VAL A 173 9.36 -16.92 11.80
N VAL A 174 10.13 -16.75 12.87
CA VAL A 174 10.53 -17.82 13.78
C VAL A 174 9.83 -17.62 15.11
N LEU A 175 8.94 -18.56 15.44
CA LEU A 175 8.18 -18.58 16.68
C LEU A 175 8.94 -19.38 17.73
N CYS A 176 9.04 -18.88 18.95
CA CYS A 176 9.61 -19.62 20.07
C CYS A 176 8.90 -19.27 21.38
N ALA A 177 9.06 -20.14 22.39
CA ALA A 177 8.57 -19.87 23.74
C ALA A 177 9.58 -19.04 24.56
N ASP A 178 10.87 -19.16 24.26
CA ASP A 178 11.97 -18.49 24.96
C ASP A 178 13.05 -18.08 23.95
N TYR A 179 13.51 -16.83 24.03
CA TYR A 179 14.56 -16.27 23.16
C TYR A 179 15.95 -16.83 23.50
N LEU A 180 16.08 -17.52 24.63
CA LEU A 180 17.31 -18.22 25.04
C LEU A 180 17.32 -19.70 24.63
N ASP A 181 16.34 -20.17 23.87
CA ASP A 181 16.30 -21.55 23.42
C ASP A 181 17.56 -21.87 22.57
N PRO A 182 18.39 -22.85 22.96
CA PRO A 182 19.63 -23.16 22.25
C PRO A 182 19.40 -23.61 20.80
N ARG A 183 18.20 -24.10 20.46
CA ARG A 183 17.82 -24.45 19.07
C ARG A 183 17.84 -23.23 18.15
N LEU A 184 17.67 -22.02 18.68
CA LEU A 184 17.75 -20.77 17.91
C LEU A 184 19.15 -20.53 17.34
N ALA A 185 20.22 -21.05 17.96
CA ALA A 185 21.57 -20.92 17.41
C ALA A 185 21.72 -21.62 16.05
N VAL A 186 21.00 -22.74 15.83
CA VAL A 186 20.98 -23.45 14.56
C VAL A 186 20.24 -22.64 13.50
N VAL A 187 19.07 -22.09 13.87
CA VAL A 187 18.25 -21.23 13.00
C VAL A 187 19.04 -19.99 12.58
N ASP A 188 19.68 -19.31 13.52
CA ASP A 188 20.49 -18.12 13.26
C ASP A 188 21.67 -18.42 12.31
N ALA A 189 22.40 -19.52 12.53
CA ALA A 189 23.48 -19.94 11.64
C ALA A 189 22.98 -20.22 10.20
N GLU A 190 21.80 -20.83 10.04
CA GLU A 190 21.20 -21.07 8.73
C GLU A 190 20.83 -19.76 8.00
N HIS A 191 20.22 -18.80 8.72
CA HIS A 191 19.83 -17.51 8.15
C HIS A 191 21.04 -16.67 7.79
N ARG A 192 22.08 -16.64 8.63
CA ARG A 192 23.37 -15.98 8.30
C ARG A 192 24.06 -16.61 7.09
N ARG A 193 23.99 -17.93 6.93
CA ARG A 193 24.55 -18.63 5.76
C ARG A 193 23.76 -18.36 4.47
N SER A 194 22.43 -18.28 4.57
CA SER A 194 21.56 -18.06 3.41
C SER A 194 21.39 -16.58 3.05
N GLY A 195 21.74 -15.66 3.96
CA GLY A 195 21.50 -14.23 3.81
C GLY A 195 20.02 -13.85 3.88
N ARG A 196 19.13 -14.78 4.28
CA ARG A 196 17.69 -14.53 4.37
C ARG A 196 17.39 -13.80 5.69
N PRO A 197 16.70 -12.65 5.64
CA PRO A 197 16.31 -11.96 6.87
C PRO A 197 15.29 -12.81 7.65
N TRP A 198 15.30 -12.66 8.98
CA TRP A 198 14.34 -13.36 9.82
C TRP A 198 13.87 -12.54 11.03
N LEU A 199 12.59 -12.68 11.36
CA LEU A 199 11.92 -12.07 12.49
C LEU A 199 11.75 -13.11 13.59
N LEU A 200 12.33 -12.84 14.77
CA LEU A 200 12.06 -13.61 15.98
C LEU A 200 10.76 -13.12 16.63
N ALA A 201 9.91 -14.05 17.06
CA ALA A 201 8.64 -13.71 17.70
C ALA A 201 8.22 -14.73 18.77
N ARG A 202 7.59 -14.20 19.82
CA ARG A 202 6.81 -14.94 20.82
C ARG A 202 5.45 -14.25 20.93
N PRO A 203 4.48 -14.63 20.07
CA PRO A 203 3.14 -14.03 20.09
C PRO A 203 2.21 -14.68 21.13
N PHE A 204 2.73 -15.56 21.99
CA PHE A 204 1.96 -16.34 22.96
C PHE A 204 2.31 -15.96 24.41
N GLY A 205 1.32 -16.10 25.29
CA GLY A 205 1.45 -15.81 26.72
C GLY A 205 1.02 -14.39 27.10
N ALA A 206 1.26 -14.01 28.35
CA ALA A 206 0.84 -12.72 28.90
C ALA A 206 1.64 -11.52 28.36
N GLN A 207 2.83 -11.78 27.80
CA GLN A 207 3.66 -10.78 27.16
C GLN A 207 4.01 -11.24 25.74
N VAL A 208 3.76 -10.37 24.78
CA VAL A 208 4.07 -10.58 23.37
C VAL A 208 5.42 -9.94 23.06
N TRP A 209 6.34 -10.70 22.49
CA TRP A 209 7.63 -10.20 22.03
C TRP A 209 7.73 -10.34 20.51
N ILE A 210 7.95 -9.23 19.82
CA ILE A 210 8.11 -9.17 18.37
C ILE A 210 9.42 -8.47 18.08
N GLY A 211 10.29 -9.11 17.30
CA GLY A 211 11.60 -8.60 16.97
C GLY A 211 12.71 -9.27 17.79
N PRO A 212 13.97 -9.10 17.39
CA PRO A 212 14.41 -8.27 16.26
C PRO A 212 14.12 -8.89 14.89
N VAL A 213 14.25 -8.07 13.84
CA VAL A 213 14.51 -8.54 12.47
C VAL A 213 16.02 -8.56 12.30
N LEU A 214 16.56 -9.71 11.90
CA LEU A 214 18.00 -9.99 11.75
C LEU A 214 18.33 -10.36 10.31
#